data_AF-A0A351CKU1-F1
#
_entry.id   AF-A0A351CKU1-F1
#
_cell.length_a   1.000
_cell.length_b   1.000
_cell.length_c   1.000
_cell.angle_alpha   90.00
_cell.angle_beta   90.00
_cell.angle_gamma   90.00
#
_symmetry.space_group_name_H-M   'P 1'
#
loop_
_entity.id
_entity.type
_entity.pdbx_description
1 polymer ?
#
loop_
_entity_poly.entity_id
_entity_poly.type
_entity_poly.pdbx_seq_one_letter_code
_entity_poly.pdbx_strand_id
1 'polypeptide(L)'
;MAILLIYIVVFVAAFYAVKIVTKTTTSKKDYTSLKTVTFGDESAVSPNRAASIISVLSIFMIWAAFTGSKLIPFHVPGPFIGELNFTYTAMNAMGETDDAQVTVVVYDVQSGKIPKKPNIEPGKGFALNDSAKIVAWRSGLIKVKRNDIGGKDSGYKITSINGQKISPKEEIFIDNARIFMTAKGTLNFVPEKGWQMQPVWLPPPEDVWSRLIWVASEGYKNFTLSEHLGWSLIRVVVGFLAGALIGIPLGYAMGLSGWFRGWFDPIVEFMRPVP
;
A
#
# COMPACT_ATOMS: atom_id res chain seq x y z
N MET A 1 15.88 -3.69 7.19
CA MET A 1 17.26 -3.81 6.65
C MET A 1 17.33 -4.52 5.31
N ALA A 2 16.72 -5.70 5.13
CA ALA A 2 16.76 -6.43 3.84
C ALA A 2 16.24 -5.62 2.63
N ILE A 3 15.08 -4.95 2.77
CA ILE A 3 14.49 -4.13 1.69
C ILE A 3 15.43 -2.97 1.28
N LEU A 4 16.07 -2.31 2.27
CA LEU A 4 17.00 -1.22 2.02
C LEU A 4 18.25 -1.71 1.26
N LEU A 5 18.78 -2.89 1.61
CA LEU A 5 19.92 -3.48 0.91
C LEU A 5 19.56 -3.86 -0.54
N ILE A 6 18.40 -4.48 -0.76
CA ILE A 6 17.92 -4.81 -2.11
C ILE A 6 17.78 -3.54 -2.94
N TYR A 7 17.20 -2.48 -2.37
CA TYR A 7 17.07 -1.18 -3.03
C TYR A 7 18.45 -0.62 -3.44
N ILE A 8 19.42 -0.60 -2.53
CA ILE A 8 20.79 -0.12 -2.82
C ILE A 8 21.42 -0.95 -3.95
N VAL A 9 21.32 -2.28 -3.90
CA VAL A 9 21.91 -3.17 -4.92
C VAL A 9 21.28 -2.92 -6.29
N VAL A 10 19.95 -2.81 -6.36
CA VAL A 10 19.24 -2.54 -7.63
C VAL A 10 19.65 -1.18 -8.20
N PHE A 11 19.77 -0.13 -7.38
CA PHE A 11 20.19 1.19 -7.83
C PHE A 11 21.65 1.22 -8.31
N VAL A 12 22.55 0.55 -7.59
CA VAL A 12 23.95 0.41 -8.00
C VAL A 12 24.05 -0.34 -9.34
N ALA A 13 23.33 -1.47 -9.47
CA ALA A 13 23.29 -2.23 -10.71
C ALA A 13 22.72 -1.42 -11.88
N ALA A 14 21.63 -0.70 -11.66
CA ALA A 14 21.03 0.19 -12.66
C ALA A 14 21.99 1.32 -13.07
N PHE A 15 22.71 1.92 -12.11
CA PHE A 15 23.72 2.94 -12.40
C PHE A 15 24.82 2.42 -13.32
N TYR A 16 25.37 1.24 -13.02
CA TYR A 16 26.40 0.64 -13.87
C TYR A 16 25.86 0.23 -15.25
N ALA A 17 24.64 -0.31 -15.31
CA ALA A 17 23.98 -0.65 -16.58
C ALA A 17 23.80 0.59 -17.47
N VAL A 18 23.28 1.69 -16.92
CA VAL A 18 23.12 2.96 -17.63
C VAL A 18 24.49 3.51 -18.07
N LYS A 19 25.52 3.44 -17.21
CA LYS A 19 26.87 3.89 -17.54
C LYS A 19 27.48 3.11 -18.72
N ILE A 20 27.25 1.80 -18.79
CA ILE A 20 27.72 0.96 -19.90
C ILE A 20 26.98 1.30 -21.22
N VAL A 21 25.65 1.47 -21.16
CA VAL A 21 24.84 1.80 -22.34
C VAL A 21 25.15 3.22 -22.85
N THR A 22 25.28 4.20 -21.97
CA THR A 22 25.62 5.58 -22.36
C THR A 22 27.04 5.69 -22.93
N LYS A 23 27.99 4.87 -22.48
CA LYS A 23 29.36 4.81 -23.04
C LYS A 23 29.40 4.28 -24.48
N THR A 24 28.40 3.50 -24.89
CA THR A 24 28.27 2.94 -26.25
C THR A 24 27.40 3.80 -27.17
N THR A 25 26.71 4.82 -26.64
CA THR A 25 25.88 5.74 -27.42
C THR A 25 26.69 6.98 -27.80
N THR A 26 26.72 7.33 -29.09
CA THR A 26 27.58 8.39 -29.63
C THR A 26 27.28 9.74 -28.96
N SER A 27 28.33 10.38 -28.41
CA SER A 27 28.25 11.75 -27.90
C SER A 27 27.81 12.69 -29.02
N LYS A 28 26.62 13.30 -28.89
CA LYS A 28 26.31 14.48 -29.68
C LYS A 28 27.27 15.57 -29.23
N LYS A 29 28.17 15.99 -30.12
CA LYS A 29 29.04 17.15 -29.90
C LYS A 29 28.14 18.38 -29.80
N ASP A 30 27.92 18.84 -28.57
CA ASP A 30 27.12 20.01 -28.28
C ASP A 30 28.02 21.16 -27.80
N TYR A 31 27.76 22.36 -28.33
CA TYR A 31 28.59 23.55 -28.10
C TYR A 31 28.43 24.12 -26.68
N THR A 32 27.48 23.59 -25.90
CA THR A 32 27.32 23.79 -24.45
C THR A 32 28.57 23.41 -23.65
N SER A 33 29.41 22.51 -24.17
CA SER A 33 30.69 22.14 -23.54
C SER A 33 31.71 23.29 -23.46
N LEU A 34 31.52 24.36 -24.23
CA LEU A 34 32.38 25.56 -24.22
C LEU A 34 31.88 26.67 -23.28
N LYS A 35 30.72 26.48 -22.65
CA LYS A 35 30.10 27.51 -21.79
C LYS A 35 30.65 27.41 -20.36
N THR A 36 31.12 28.53 -19.82
CA THR A 36 31.49 28.62 -18.39
C THR A 36 30.21 28.59 -17.56
N VAL A 37 29.95 27.47 -16.89
CA VAL A 37 28.74 27.29 -16.07
C VAL A 37 28.79 28.26 -14.89
N THR A 38 27.81 29.16 -14.81
CA THR A 38 27.58 30.01 -13.64
C THR A 38 26.46 29.40 -12.80
N PHE A 39 26.47 29.63 -11.48
CA PHE A 39 25.40 29.15 -10.61
C PHE A 39 24.04 29.70 -11.07
N GLY A 40 23.08 28.80 -11.35
CA GLY A 40 21.74 29.15 -11.82
C GLY A 40 21.54 29.08 -13.34
N ASP A 41 22.56 28.72 -14.12
CA ASP A 41 22.44 28.57 -15.57
C ASP A 41 21.75 27.24 -15.97
N GLU A 42 20.42 27.25 -16.01
CA GLU A 42 19.59 26.09 -16.42
C GLU A 42 19.92 25.60 -17.84
N SER A 43 20.37 26.50 -18.73
CA SER A 43 20.69 26.15 -20.12
C SER A 43 21.95 25.29 -20.27
N ALA A 44 22.73 25.12 -19.21
CA ALA A 44 23.86 24.18 -19.16
C ALA A 44 23.42 22.74 -18.82
N VAL A 45 22.17 22.53 -18.40
CA VAL A 45 21.64 21.19 -18.09
C VAL A 45 21.11 20.55 -19.38
N SER A 46 21.83 19.54 -19.87
CA SER A 46 21.36 18.76 -21.02
C SER A 46 20.48 17.59 -20.56
N PRO A 47 19.22 17.49 -21.04
CA PRO A 47 18.33 16.42 -20.63
C PRO A 47 18.72 15.10 -21.30
N ASN A 48 19.00 14.07 -20.51
CA ASN A 48 19.18 12.71 -21.01
C ASN A 48 17.80 12.02 -21.18
N ARG A 49 17.23 12.13 -22.39
CA ARG A 49 15.91 11.55 -22.72
C ARG A 49 15.86 10.04 -22.50
N ALA A 50 16.93 9.32 -22.85
CA ALA A 50 16.99 7.86 -22.66
C ALA A 50 16.95 7.50 -21.17
N ALA A 51 17.75 8.19 -20.34
CA ALA A 51 17.71 8.01 -18.89
C ALA A 51 16.34 8.38 -18.29
N SER A 52 15.68 9.40 -18.83
CA SER A 52 14.34 9.81 -18.39
C SER A 52 13.30 8.73 -18.68
N ILE A 53 13.28 8.17 -19.90
CA ILE A 53 12.36 7.07 -20.28
C ILE A 53 12.62 5.83 -19.41
N ILE A 54 13.88 5.44 -19.25
CA ILE A 54 14.26 4.30 -18.41
C ILE A 54 13.82 4.53 -16.96
N SER A 55 14.01 5.74 -16.43
CA SER A 55 13.59 6.08 -15.06
C SER A 55 12.07 5.93 -14.88
N VAL A 56 11.27 6.46 -15.81
CA VAL A 56 9.80 6.31 -15.76
C VAL A 56 9.41 4.83 -15.83
N LEU A 57 9.94 4.08 -16.79
CA LEU A 57 9.66 2.64 -16.91
C LEU A 57 10.08 1.85 -15.65
N SER A 58 11.20 2.22 -15.03
CA SER A 58 11.67 1.57 -13.79
C SER A 58 10.70 1.80 -12.64
N ILE A 59 10.17 3.02 -12.49
CA ILE A 59 9.17 3.34 -11.47
C ILE A 59 7.91 2.50 -11.68
N PHE A 60 7.40 2.43 -12.91
CA PHE A 60 6.23 1.61 -13.23
C PHE A 60 6.47 0.11 -13.01
N MET A 61 7.68 -0.38 -13.34
CA MET A 61 8.04 -1.79 -13.11
C MET A 61 8.14 -2.12 -11.62
N ILE A 62 8.74 -1.24 -10.81
CA ILE A 62 8.79 -1.41 -9.35
C ILE A 62 7.38 -1.38 -8.77
N TRP A 63 6.56 -0.42 -9.20
CA TRP A 63 5.16 -0.34 -8.78
C TRP A 63 4.42 -1.65 -9.10
N ALA A 64 4.48 -2.11 -10.35
CA ALA A 64 3.85 -3.34 -10.80
C ALA A 64 4.35 -4.59 -10.03
N ALA A 65 5.65 -4.66 -9.73
CA ALA A 65 6.28 -5.79 -9.03
C ALA A 65 5.81 -5.92 -7.57
N PHE A 66 5.56 -4.79 -6.91
CA PHE A 66 5.13 -4.74 -5.50
C PHE A 66 3.61 -4.85 -5.32
N THR A 67 2.83 -4.75 -6.38
CA THR A 67 1.35 -4.84 -6.32
C THR A 67 0.79 -6.12 -6.96
N GLY A 68 1.64 -7.04 -7.44
CA GLY A 68 1.16 -8.26 -8.12
C GLY A 68 0.48 -7.97 -9.47
N SER A 69 0.89 -6.89 -10.16
CA SER A 69 0.27 -6.43 -11.40
C SER A 69 0.36 -7.45 -12.53
N LYS A 70 -0.71 -7.61 -13.32
CA LYS A 70 -0.72 -8.48 -14.50
C LYS A 70 0.13 -7.94 -15.65
N LEU A 71 0.61 -6.69 -15.57
CA LEU A 71 1.38 -6.05 -16.64
C LEU A 71 2.81 -6.60 -16.76
N ILE A 72 3.35 -7.21 -15.70
CA ILE A 72 4.69 -7.79 -15.70
C ILE A 72 4.66 -9.21 -15.15
N PRO A 73 5.58 -10.09 -15.57
CA PRO A 73 5.63 -11.48 -15.09
C PRO A 73 6.41 -11.66 -13.77
N PHE A 74 7.16 -10.64 -13.32
CA PHE A 74 8.02 -10.73 -12.16
C PHE A 74 7.45 -9.92 -10.99
N HIS A 75 7.26 -10.56 -9.84
CA HIS A 75 6.74 -9.92 -8.63
C HIS A 75 7.56 -10.30 -7.42
N VAL A 76 7.52 -9.45 -6.40
CA VAL A 76 7.95 -9.87 -5.06
C VAL A 76 6.95 -10.88 -4.49
N PRO A 77 7.36 -11.75 -3.54
CA PRO A 77 6.46 -12.74 -2.95
C PRO A 77 5.17 -12.11 -2.42
N GLY A 78 4.03 -12.63 -2.87
CA GLY A 78 2.71 -12.21 -2.41
C GLY A 78 2.36 -12.77 -1.02
N PRO A 79 1.21 -12.40 -0.46
CA PRO A 79 0.72 -13.05 0.75
C PRO A 79 0.43 -14.53 0.50
N PHE A 80 0.43 -15.33 1.56
CA PHE A 80 -0.03 -16.69 1.46
C PHE A 80 -1.54 -16.72 1.13
N ILE A 81 -1.90 -17.45 0.09
CA ILE A 81 -3.28 -17.72 -0.32
C ILE A 81 -3.38 -19.22 -0.55
N GLY A 82 -4.35 -19.87 0.11
CA GLY A 82 -4.51 -21.31 0.05
C GLY A 82 -5.01 -21.89 1.36
N GLU A 83 -4.97 -23.21 1.43
CA GLU A 83 -5.34 -23.96 2.62
C GLU A 83 -4.09 -24.35 3.42
N LEU A 84 -4.23 -24.27 4.73
CA LEU A 84 -3.20 -24.60 5.71
C LEU A 84 -3.85 -25.47 6.78
N ASN A 85 -3.11 -26.46 7.27
CA ASN A 85 -3.52 -27.26 8.41
C ASN A 85 -2.50 -27.13 9.53
N PHE A 86 -2.98 -27.05 10.78
CA PHE A 86 -2.13 -27.23 11.96
C PHE A 86 -2.87 -28.08 12.99
N THR A 87 -2.11 -28.85 13.77
CA THR A 87 -2.64 -29.66 14.86
C THR A 87 -2.49 -28.90 16.17
N TYR A 88 -3.51 -28.88 17.00
CA TYR A 88 -3.42 -28.43 18.38
C TYR A 88 -3.65 -29.60 19.33
N THR A 89 -2.89 -29.59 20.42
CA THR A 89 -3.11 -30.50 21.53
C THR A 89 -3.83 -29.75 22.63
N ALA A 90 -4.91 -30.31 23.12
CA ALA A 90 -5.63 -29.83 24.28
C ALA A 90 -5.48 -30.77 25.46
N MET A 91 -5.60 -30.23 26.66
CA MET A 91 -5.65 -30.96 27.91
C MET A 91 -6.97 -30.64 28.61
N ASN A 92 -7.74 -31.67 28.95
CA ASN A 92 -9.01 -31.52 29.65
C ASN A 92 -8.82 -31.29 31.16
N ALA A 93 -9.92 -31.10 31.89
CA ALA A 93 -9.88 -30.90 33.34
C ALA A 93 -9.38 -32.13 34.14
N MET A 94 -9.44 -33.33 33.55
CA MET A 94 -8.93 -34.58 34.14
C MET A 94 -7.43 -34.79 33.87
N GLY A 95 -6.80 -33.90 33.09
CA GLY A 95 -5.38 -33.99 32.72
C GLY A 95 -5.09 -34.89 31.51
N GLU A 96 -6.12 -35.42 30.86
CA GLU A 96 -5.97 -36.19 29.63
C GLU A 96 -5.69 -35.25 28.46
N THR A 97 -4.84 -35.69 27.52
CA THR A 97 -4.47 -34.92 26.34
C THR A 97 -5.06 -35.53 25.08
N ASP A 98 -5.47 -34.69 24.16
CA ASP A 98 -6.03 -35.10 22.87
C ASP A 98 -5.65 -34.09 21.78
N ASP A 99 -5.55 -34.59 20.55
CA ASP A 99 -5.10 -33.82 19.38
C ASP A 99 -6.25 -33.61 18.40
N ALA A 100 -6.34 -32.39 17.86
CA ALA A 100 -7.27 -32.07 16.79
C ALA A 100 -6.62 -31.15 15.76
N GLN A 101 -7.14 -31.19 14.54
CA GLN A 101 -6.64 -30.43 13.41
C GLN A 101 -7.52 -29.22 13.12
N VAL A 102 -6.88 -28.09 12.86
CA VAL A 102 -7.54 -26.89 12.36
C VAL A 102 -7.13 -26.65 10.91
N THR A 103 -8.12 -26.59 10.02
CA THR A 103 -7.93 -26.18 8.62
C THR A 103 -8.27 -24.72 8.45
N VAL A 104 -7.29 -23.92 8.04
CA VAL A 104 -7.45 -22.49 7.76
C VAL A 104 -7.38 -22.25 6.27
N VAL A 105 -8.44 -21.68 5.71
CA VAL A 105 -8.46 -21.21 4.32
C VAL A 105 -8.15 -19.72 4.31
N VAL A 106 -7.01 -19.37 3.72
CA VAL A 106 -6.58 -17.99 3.52
C VAL A 106 -6.94 -17.56 2.12
N TYR A 107 -7.68 -16.45 2.00
CA TYR A 107 -8.19 -15.96 0.72
C TYR A 107 -8.01 -14.47 0.56
N ASP A 108 -7.89 -14.03 -0.69
CA ASP A 108 -7.88 -12.62 -1.05
C ASP A 108 -9.30 -12.12 -1.33
N VAL A 109 -9.71 -11.07 -0.61
CA VAL A 109 -11.02 -10.42 -0.77
C VAL A 109 -11.15 -9.75 -2.13
N GLN A 110 -10.05 -9.29 -2.72
CA GLN A 110 -10.08 -8.58 -4.00
C GLN A 110 -10.34 -9.50 -5.19
N SER A 111 -10.06 -10.80 -5.03
CA SER A 111 -10.40 -11.81 -6.04
C SER A 111 -11.91 -11.94 -6.28
N GLY A 112 -12.75 -11.42 -5.38
CA GLY A 112 -14.21 -11.58 -5.41
C GLY A 112 -14.69 -13.00 -5.07
N LYS A 113 -13.77 -13.97 -4.89
CA LYS A 113 -14.07 -15.37 -4.60
C LYS A 113 -13.94 -15.63 -3.10
N ILE A 114 -15.03 -15.44 -2.36
CA ILE A 114 -15.06 -15.74 -0.92
C ILE A 114 -15.34 -17.25 -0.75
N PRO A 115 -14.39 -18.06 -0.27
CA PRO A 115 -14.62 -19.49 -0.09
C PRO A 115 -15.67 -19.74 0.99
N LYS A 116 -16.40 -20.86 0.90
CA LYS A 116 -17.25 -21.35 2.00
C LYS A 116 -16.37 -21.92 3.11
N LYS A 117 -16.85 -21.90 4.36
CA LYS A 117 -16.11 -22.52 5.47
C LYS A 117 -16.05 -24.03 5.18
N PRO A 118 -14.86 -24.68 5.15
CA PRO A 118 -14.77 -26.11 4.91
C PRO A 118 -15.62 -26.91 5.89
N ASN A 119 -16.34 -27.91 5.39
CA ASN A 119 -17.02 -28.87 6.25
C ASN A 119 -16.02 -29.96 6.65
N ILE A 120 -15.81 -30.16 7.94
CA ILE A 120 -14.79 -31.08 8.47
C ILE A 120 -15.46 -32.01 9.46
N GLU A 121 -15.07 -33.29 9.40
CA GLU A 121 -15.48 -34.28 10.39
C GLU A 121 -14.83 -33.97 11.74
N PRO A 122 -15.61 -33.93 12.85
CA PRO A 122 -15.10 -33.52 14.15
C PRO A 122 -13.95 -34.37 14.72
N GLY A 123 -13.81 -35.63 14.28
CA GLY A 123 -12.87 -36.58 14.89
C GLY A 123 -13.51 -37.42 16.00
N LYS A 124 -12.71 -38.29 16.64
CA LYS A 124 -13.17 -39.29 17.63
C LYS A 124 -12.80 -38.96 19.09
N GLY A 125 -12.22 -37.79 19.34
CA GLY A 125 -11.72 -37.35 20.65
C GLY A 125 -12.57 -36.26 21.32
N PHE A 126 -12.07 -35.70 22.43
CA PHE A 126 -12.68 -34.54 23.08
C PHE A 126 -12.23 -33.22 22.43
N ALA A 127 -11.03 -33.19 21.86
CA ALA A 127 -10.58 -32.12 20.97
C ALA A 127 -11.15 -32.43 19.58
N LEU A 128 -11.87 -31.46 18.99
CA LEU A 128 -12.58 -31.65 17.73
C LEU A 128 -11.99 -30.77 16.63
N ASN A 129 -11.85 -31.34 15.44
CA ASN A 129 -11.37 -30.60 14.27
C ASN A 129 -12.25 -29.37 14.00
N ASP A 130 -11.62 -28.24 13.64
CA ASP A 130 -12.33 -27.01 13.27
C ASP A 130 -11.79 -26.46 11.95
N SER A 131 -12.56 -25.56 11.33
CA SER A 131 -12.09 -24.78 10.21
C SER A 131 -12.26 -23.28 10.44
N ALA A 132 -11.39 -22.51 9.82
CA ALA A 132 -11.45 -21.06 9.80
C ALA A 132 -11.24 -20.53 8.40
N LYS A 133 -11.80 -19.35 8.14
CA LYS A 133 -11.50 -18.57 6.94
C LYS A 133 -10.88 -17.26 7.37
N ILE A 134 -9.72 -16.94 6.81
CA ILE A 134 -8.97 -15.74 7.16
C ILE A 134 -8.68 -14.96 5.88
N VAL A 135 -8.88 -13.66 5.92
CA VAL A 135 -8.53 -12.78 4.80
C VAL A 135 -7.01 -12.61 4.80
N ALA A 136 -6.38 -12.69 3.62
CA ALA A 136 -4.97 -12.38 3.44
C ALA A 136 -4.62 -11.02 4.10
N TRP A 137 -3.42 -10.91 4.67
CA TRP A 137 -2.95 -9.77 5.45
C TRP A 137 -3.70 -9.42 6.75
N ARG A 138 -4.82 -10.08 7.07
CA ARG A 138 -5.59 -9.88 8.31
C ARG A 138 -5.25 -10.98 9.33
N SER A 139 -5.58 -10.72 10.59
CA SER A 139 -5.55 -11.73 11.65
C SER A 139 -6.96 -12.19 11.99
N GLY A 140 -7.10 -13.39 12.54
CA GLY A 140 -8.37 -13.84 13.10
C GLY A 140 -8.22 -14.78 14.27
N LEU A 141 -9.18 -14.70 15.19
CA LEU A 141 -9.24 -15.54 16.37
C LEU A 141 -9.93 -16.86 16.04
N ILE A 142 -9.21 -17.96 16.21
CA ILE A 142 -9.72 -19.33 16.07
C ILE A 142 -10.06 -19.83 17.48
N LYS A 143 -11.37 -20.01 17.72
CA LYS A 143 -11.92 -20.43 19.02
C LYS A 143 -12.12 -21.94 19.03
N VAL A 144 -11.03 -22.71 18.98
CA VAL A 144 -11.04 -24.18 18.98
C VAL A 144 -11.85 -24.77 20.14
N LYS A 145 -11.76 -24.16 21.33
CA LYS A 145 -12.54 -24.57 22.51
C LYS A 145 -14.06 -24.55 22.34
N ARG A 146 -14.59 -23.91 21.28
CA ARG A 146 -16.03 -23.71 21.11
C ARG A 146 -16.74 -24.99 20.68
N ASN A 147 -16.09 -25.82 19.85
CA ASN A 147 -16.61 -27.11 19.41
C ASN A 147 -16.09 -28.27 20.26
N ASP A 148 -14.98 -28.10 20.97
CA ASP A 148 -14.42 -29.13 21.86
C ASP A 148 -15.38 -29.54 22.99
N ILE A 149 -15.35 -30.83 23.32
CA ILE A 149 -16.08 -31.40 24.47
C ILE A 149 -15.35 -30.99 25.75
N GLY A 150 -16.06 -30.34 26.68
CA GLY A 150 -15.46 -29.77 27.89
C GLY A 150 -14.65 -28.49 27.66
N GLY A 151 -14.70 -27.88 26.46
CA GLY A 151 -13.94 -26.67 26.12
C GLY A 151 -14.24 -25.42 26.98
N LYS A 152 -15.35 -25.44 27.73
CA LYS A 152 -15.75 -24.38 28.68
C LYS A 152 -15.26 -24.63 30.11
N ASP A 153 -14.71 -25.81 30.40
CA ASP A 153 -14.29 -26.18 31.74
C ASP A 153 -13.03 -25.40 32.14
N SER A 154 -12.92 -25.02 33.41
CA SER A 154 -11.81 -24.18 33.91
C SER A 154 -10.44 -24.84 33.75
N GLY A 155 -10.38 -26.18 33.69
CA GLY A 155 -9.16 -26.95 33.46
C GLY A 155 -8.77 -27.10 31.99
N TYR A 156 -9.64 -26.74 31.04
CA TYR A 156 -9.41 -26.94 29.62
C TYR A 156 -8.38 -25.95 29.07
N LYS A 157 -7.26 -26.45 28.56
CA LYS A 157 -6.19 -25.61 28.01
C LYS A 157 -5.59 -26.22 26.75
N ILE A 158 -5.17 -25.36 25.83
CA ILE A 158 -4.35 -25.76 24.68
C ILE A 158 -2.90 -25.74 25.16
N THR A 159 -2.16 -26.82 24.89
CA THR A 159 -0.79 -27.02 25.40
C THR A 159 0.26 -26.97 24.31
N SER A 160 -0.11 -27.34 23.07
CA SER A 160 0.83 -27.37 21.95
C SER A 160 0.15 -27.08 20.61
N ILE A 161 0.95 -26.60 19.66
CA ILE A 161 0.62 -26.41 18.25
C ILE A 161 1.72 -27.09 17.43
N ASN A 162 1.35 -28.02 16.54
CA ASN A 162 2.28 -28.84 15.75
C ASN A 162 3.38 -29.50 16.62
N GLY A 163 3.01 -30.00 17.80
CA GLY A 163 3.94 -30.61 18.76
C GLY A 163 4.84 -29.63 19.53
N GLN A 164 4.81 -28.33 19.20
CA GLN A 164 5.54 -27.29 19.94
C GLN A 164 4.68 -26.75 21.08
N LYS A 165 5.25 -26.70 22.29
CA LYS A 165 4.52 -26.17 23.46
C LYS A 165 4.21 -24.69 23.30
N ILE A 166 3.01 -24.29 23.73
CA ILE A 166 2.58 -22.90 23.72
C ILE A 166 1.89 -22.53 25.04
N SER A 167 2.20 -21.34 25.54
CA SER A 167 1.57 -20.74 26.71
C SER A 167 0.86 -19.43 26.33
N PRO A 168 -0.04 -18.92 27.18
CA PRO A 168 -0.66 -17.62 26.94
C PRO A 168 0.38 -16.51 26.77
N LYS A 169 0.17 -15.65 25.78
CA LYS A 169 1.06 -14.57 25.32
C LYS A 169 2.34 -15.03 24.61
N GLU A 170 2.41 -16.28 24.20
CA GLU A 170 3.49 -16.80 23.36
C GLU A 170 3.05 -16.93 21.90
N GLU A 171 4.03 -17.05 21.01
CA GLU A 171 3.83 -17.23 19.58
C GLU A 171 4.64 -18.39 19.04
N ILE A 172 4.07 -19.03 18.02
CA ILE A 172 4.70 -20.07 17.22
C ILE A 172 4.61 -19.66 15.75
N PHE A 173 5.71 -19.84 15.04
CA PHE A 173 5.76 -19.71 13.59
C PHE A 173 5.62 -21.09 12.97
N ILE A 174 4.70 -21.19 12.02
CA ILE A 174 4.50 -22.35 11.14
C ILE A 174 4.73 -21.89 9.70
N ASP A 175 4.92 -22.82 8.76
CA ASP A 175 5.45 -22.54 7.42
C ASP A 175 4.94 -21.24 6.75
N ASN A 176 3.61 -21.01 6.77
CA ASN A 176 3.00 -19.86 6.11
C ASN A 176 2.15 -18.99 7.06
N ALA A 177 2.38 -19.08 8.38
CA ALA A 177 1.62 -18.32 9.35
C ALA A 177 2.29 -18.18 10.72
N ARG A 178 1.81 -17.22 11.50
CA ARG A 178 2.11 -17.07 12.92
C ARG A 178 0.86 -17.33 13.73
N ILE A 179 0.97 -18.14 14.76
CA ILE A 179 -0.08 -18.39 15.75
C ILE A 179 0.35 -17.77 17.07
N PHE A 180 -0.43 -16.81 17.57
CA PHE A 180 -0.21 -16.19 18.87
C PHE A 180 -1.32 -16.60 19.83
N MET A 181 -0.98 -17.10 21.01
CA MET A 181 -1.98 -17.43 22.02
C MET A 181 -2.31 -16.20 22.85
N THR A 182 -3.58 -15.79 22.85
CA THR A 182 -4.05 -14.69 23.71
C THR A 182 -3.96 -15.05 25.20
N ALA A 183 -4.03 -14.06 26.08
CA ALA A 183 -4.06 -14.29 27.54
C ALA A 183 -5.23 -15.20 27.99
N LYS A 184 -6.31 -15.28 27.21
CA LYS A 184 -7.48 -16.15 27.45
C LYS A 184 -7.31 -17.56 26.85
N GLY A 185 -6.16 -17.87 26.25
CA GLY A 185 -5.91 -19.16 25.60
C GLY A 185 -6.59 -19.33 24.24
N THR A 186 -7.15 -18.28 23.64
CA THR A 186 -7.64 -18.33 22.25
C THR A 186 -6.48 -18.14 21.27
N LEU A 187 -6.48 -18.86 20.15
CA LEU A 187 -5.44 -18.80 19.14
C LEU A 187 -5.73 -17.65 18.16
N ASN A 188 -4.82 -16.71 18.03
CA ASN A 188 -4.84 -15.68 17.00
C ASN A 188 -3.96 -16.13 15.83
N PHE A 189 -4.58 -16.29 14.68
CA PHE A 189 -3.93 -16.74 13.46
C PHE A 189 -3.60 -15.55 12.57
N VAL A 190 -2.36 -15.48 12.08
CA VAL A 190 -1.90 -14.44 11.14
C VAL A 190 -1.17 -15.13 9.98
N PRO A 191 -1.71 -15.11 8.76
CA PRO A 191 -1.02 -15.67 7.59
C PRO A 191 0.19 -14.82 7.22
N GLU A 192 1.13 -15.42 6.51
CA GLU A 192 2.25 -14.70 5.93
C GLU A 192 1.76 -13.64 4.93
N LYS A 193 2.30 -12.44 5.06
CA LYS A 193 1.86 -11.26 4.30
C LYS A 193 2.60 -11.09 2.97
N GLY A 194 3.71 -11.79 2.79
CA GLY A 194 4.64 -11.53 1.72
C GLY A 194 5.23 -10.12 1.79
N TRP A 195 5.79 -9.69 0.66
CA TRP A 195 6.42 -8.37 0.48
C TRP A 195 5.58 -7.44 -0.39
N GLN A 196 4.49 -7.95 -0.99
CA GLN A 196 3.57 -7.13 -1.76
C GLN A 196 2.79 -6.17 -0.86
N MET A 197 2.49 -4.99 -1.38
CA MET A 197 1.63 -4.01 -0.72
C MET A 197 0.17 -4.40 -0.88
N GLN A 198 -0.63 -4.18 0.18
CA GLN A 198 -2.07 -4.38 0.06
C GLN A 198 -2.63 -3.35 -0.92
N PRO A 199 -3.54 -3.73 -1.84
CA PRO A 199 -4.00 -2.78 -2.86
C PRO A 199 -4.88 -1.65 -2.32
N VAL A 200 -5.30 -1.72 -1.05
CA VAL A 200 -5.93 -0.59 -0.35
C VAL A 200 -4.96 0.60 -0.16
N TRP A 201 -3.66 0.33 -0.07
CA TRP A 201 -2.63 1.36 0.10
C TRP A 201 -2.01 1.76 -1.24
N LEU A 202 -1.75 0.77 -2.11
CA LEU A 202 -1.18 0.99 -3.42
C LEU A 202 -1.82 0.01 -4.41
N PRO A 203 -2.85 0.44 -5.16
CA PRO A 203 -3.46 -0.40 -6.18
C PRO A 203 -2.48 -0.66 -7.34
N PRO A 204 -2.62 -1.79 -8.06
CA PRO A 204 -1.88 -2.04 -9.29
C PRO A 204 -2.08 -0.93 -10.34
N PRO A 205 -1.10 -0.69 -11.23
CA PRO A 205 -1.18 0.33 -12.28
C PRO A 205 -2.38 0.18 -13.21
N GLU A 206 -2.74 -1.05 -13.57
CA GLU A 206 -3.91 -1.34 -14.42
C GLU A 206 -5.24 -0.98 -13.74
N ASP A 207 -5.32 -1.09 -12.42
CA ASP A 207 -6.51 -0.73 -11.64
C ASP A 207 -6.66 0.78 -11.57
N VAL A 208 -5.54 1.51 -11.42
CA VAL A 208 -5.54 2.98 -11.47
C VAL A 208 -5.94 3.47 -12.86
N TRP A 209 -5.38 2.88 -13.91
CA TRP A 209 -5.67 3.25 -15.29
C TRP A 209 -7.13 2.97 -15.67
N SER A 210 -7.65 1.79 -15.35
CA SER A 210 -9.05 1.45 -15.58
C SER A 210 -9.98 2.37 -14.79
N ARG A 211 -9.62 2.71 -13.54
CA ARG A 211 -10.39 3.66 -12.74
C ARG A 211 -10.36 5.07 -13.32
N LEU A 212 -9.23 5.53 -13.85
CA LEU A 212 -9.11 6.82 -14.53
C LEU A 212 -10.04 6.90 -15.73
N ILE A 213 -10.04 5.89 -16.60
CA ILE A 213 -10.94 5.81 -17.75
C ILE A 213 -12.39 5.85 -17.27
N TRP A 214 -12.75 5.00 -16.31
CA TRP A 214 -14.12 4.93 -15.79
C TRP A 214 -14.61 6.26 -15.21
N VAL A 215 -13.77 6.97 -14.45
CA VAL A 215 -14.13 8.29 -13.91
C VAL A 215 -14.22 9.35 -15.01
N ALA A 216 -13.46 9.22 -16.10
CA ALA A 216 -13.53 10.11 -17.24
C ALA A 216 -14.78 9.90 -18.10
N SER A 217 -15.23 8.65 -18.30
CA SER A 217 -16.40 8.32 -19.14
C SER A 217 -17.72 8.29 -18.37
N GLU A 218 -17.80 7.53 -17.27
CA GLU A 218 -19.04 7.33 -16.51
C GLU A 218 -19.22 8.37 -15.38
N GLY A 219 -18.12 9.03 -14.99
CA GLY A 219 -18.13 10.03 -13.93
C GLY A 219 -18.12 9.48 -12.50
N TYR A 220 -17.97 10.38 -11.54
CA TYR A 220 -18.00 10.11 -10.12
C TYR A 220 -19.05 11.00 -9.46
N LYS A 221 -20.00 10.41 -8.72
CA LYS A 221 -21.14 11.13 -8.09
C LYS A 221 -21.95 11.98 -9.08
N ASN A 222 -22.33 11.40 -10.22
CA ASN A 222 -23.12 12.03 -11.28
C ASN A 222 -22.41 13.17 -12.05
N PHE A 223 -21.10 13.36 -11.86
CA PHE A 223 -20.32 14.33 -12.61
C PHE A 223 -19.05 13.69 -13.17
N THR A 224 -18.73 14.02 -14.41
CA THR A 224 -17.54 13.58 -15.12
C THR A 224 -16.29 14.33 -14.65
N LEU A 225 -15.11 13.77 -14.97
CA LEU A 225 -13.84 14.43 -14.69
C LEU A 225 -13.73 15.80 -15.36
N SER A 226 -14.21 15.93 -16.60
CA SER A 226 -14.20 17.18 -17.36
C SER A 226 -15.11 18.25 -16.74
N GLU A 227 -16.26 17.88 -16.20
CA GLU A 227 -17.15 18.82 -15.49
C GLU A 227 -16.51 19.35 -14.20
N HIS A 228 -15.89 18.47 -13.40
CA HIS A 228 -15.17 18.90 -12.20
C HIS A 228 -13.98 19.81 -12.51
N LEU A 229 -13.21 19.48 -13.56
CA LEU A 229 -12.11 20.32 -14.05
C LEU A 229 -12.64 21.66 -14.58
N GLY A 230 -13.73 21.64 -15.35
CA GLY A 230 -14.37 22.84 -15.90
C GLY A 230 -14.83 23.80 -14.82
N TRP A 231 -15.57 23.32 -13.81
CA TRP A 231 -16.02 24.15 -12.69
C TRP A 231 -14.87 24.68 -11.84
N SER A 232 -13.79 23.92 -11.70
CA SER A 232 -12.59 24.38 -10.99
C SER A 232 -11.87 25.47 -11.78
N LEU A 233 -11.70 25.28 -13.09
CA LEU A 233 -11.07 26.25 -13.97
C LEU A 233 -11.88 27.55 -14.08
N ILE A 234 -13.20 27.46 -14.25
CA ILE A 234 -14.10 28.62 -14.32
C ILE A 234 -13.97 29.45 -13.04
N ARG A 235 -13.97 28.82 -11.86
CA ARG A 235 -13.82 29.54 -10.58
C ARG A 235 -12.50 30.29 -10.50
N VAL A 236 -11.40 29.68 -10.93
CA VAL A 236 -10.07 30.34 -10.95
C VAL A 236 -10.08 31.53 -11.91
N VAL A 237 -10.57 31.34 -13.14
CA VAL A 237 -10.60 32.39 -14.16
C VAL A 237 -11.51 33.55 -13.74
N VAL A 238 -12.71 33.26 -13.24
CA VAL A 238 -13.65 34.29 -12.77
C VAL A 238 -13.09 35.04 -11.57
N GLY A 239 -12.50 34.33 -10.60
CA GLY A 239 -11.84 34.97 -9.46
C GLY A 239 -10.67 35.85 -9.87
N PHE A 240 -9.82 35.39 -10.80
CA PHE A 240 -8.73 36.17 -11.36
C PHE A 240 -9.23 37.42 -12.08
N LEU A 241 -10.25 37.29 -12.95
CA LEU A 241 -10.79 38.43 -13.69
C LEU A 241 -11.46 39.46 -12.77
N ALA A 242 -12.25 39.02 -11.80
CA ALA A 242 -12.87 39.90 -10.82
C ALA A 242 -11.81 40.61 -9.96
N GLY A 243 -10.78 39.87 -9.52
CA GLY A 243 -9.65 40.42 -8.77
C GLY A 243 -8.83 41.42 -9.59
N ALA A 244 -8.55 41.11 -10.86
CA ALA A 244 -7.83 42.00 -11.77
C ALA A 244 -8.61 43.29 -12.07
N LEU A 245 -9.93 43.16 -12.28
CA LEU A 245 -10.83 44.29 -12.57
C LEU A 245 -10.81 45.34 -11.45
N ILE A 246 -10.68 44.91 -10.19
CA ILE A 246 -10.66 45.82 -9.03
C ILE A 246 -9.22 46.18 -8.64
N GLY A 247 -8.33 45.19 -8.60
CA GLY A 247 -6.96 45.31 -8.13
C GLY A 247 -6.07 46.17 -9.04
N ILE A 248 -6.23 46.06 -10.37
CA ILE A 248 -5.42 46.86 -11.31
C ILE A 248 -5.76 48.36 -11.18
N PRO A 249 -7.03 48.80 -11.25
CA PRO A 249 -7.36 50.21 -11.05
C PRO A 249 -6.97 50.73 -9.65
N LEU A 250 -7.18 49.93 -8.60
CA LEU A 250 -6.82 50.34 -7.24
C LEU A 250 -5.31 50.50 -7.07
N GLY A 251 -4.53 49.53 -7.56
CA GLY A 251 -3.07 49.60 -7.53
C GLY A 251 -2.54 50.81 -8.32
N TYR A 252 -3.15 51.10 -9.47
CA TYR A 252 -2.82 52.30 -10.25
C TYR A 252 -3.16 53.60 -9.49
N ALA A 253 -4.32 53.67 -8.85
CA ALA A 253 -4.74 54.83 -8.05
C ALA A 253 -3.83 55.07 -6.83
N MET A 254 -3.42 54.01 -6.13
CA MET A 254 -2.45 54.08 -5.02
C MET A 254 -1.05 54.51 -5.49
N GLY A 255 -0.66 54.15 -6.72
CA GLY A 255 0.61 54.56 -7.31
C GLY A 255 0.66 56.05 -7.68
N LEU A 256 -0.48 56.64 -8.06
CA LEU A 256 -0.56 58.05 -8.48
C LEU A 256 -0.99 59.02 -7.37
N SER A 257 -1.68 58.55 -6.33
CA SER A 257 -2.23 59.41 -5.26
C SER A 257 -1.86 58.93 -3.86
N GLY A 258 -1.18 59.80 -3.10
CA GLY A 258 -0.83 59.54 -1.71
C GLY A 258 -2.04 59.37 -0.78
N TRP A 259 -3.19 59.98 -1.12
CA TRP A 259 -4.43 59.83 -0.36
C TRP A 259 -5.01 58.42 -0.47
N PHE A 260 -5.07 57.86 -1.69
CA PHE A 260 -5.51 56.48 -1.92
C PHE A 260 -4.54 55.49 -1.26
N ARG A 261 -3.24 55.74 -1.38
CA ARG A 261 -2.24 54.89 -0.73
C ARG A 261 -2.45 54.82 0.79
N GLY A 262 -2.59 55.95 1.47
CA GLY A 262 -2.73 55.99 2.93
C GLY A 262 -3.94 55.22 3.47
N TRP A 263 -5.05 55.18 2.72
CA TRP A 263 -6.25 54.42 3.13
C TRP A 263 -6.15 52.93 2.83
N PHE A 264 -5.57 52.53 1.70
CA PHE A 264 -5.62 51.15 1.22
C PHE A 264 -4.36 50.32 1.53
N ASP A 265 -3.19 50.93 1.77
CA ASP A 265 -1.96 50.19 2.15
C ASP A 265 -2.18 49.25 3.35
N PRO A 266 -2.75 49.71 4.49
CA PRO A 266 -2.92 48.86 5.66
C PRO A 266 -3.83 47.64 5.42
N ILE A 267 -4.84 47.80 4.56
CA ILE A 267 -5.78 46.73 4.21
C ILE A 267 -5.08 45.67 3.34
N VAL A 268 -4.33 46.12 2.32
CA VAL A 268 -3.56 45.23 1.44
C VAL A 268 -2.48 44.49 2.22
N GLU A 269 -1.78 45.19 3.12
CA GLU A 269 -0.72 44.63 3.95
C GLU A 269 -1.25 43.63 4.99
N PHE A 270 -2.50 43.79 5.44
CA PHE A 270 -3.21 42.81 6.25
C PHE A 270 -3.64 41.55 5.47
N MET A 271 -4.01 41.68 4.19
CA MET A 271 -4.45 40.53 3.37
C MET A 271 -3.28 39.67 2.86
N ARG A 272 -2.09 40.27 2.72
CA ARG A 272 -0.88 39.60 2.20
C ARG A 272 -0.37 38.39 3.01
N PRO A 273 -0.41 38.36 4.36
CA PRO A 273 0.16 37.30 5.18
C PRO A 273 -0.87 36.29 5.67
N VAL A 274 -2.13 36.33 5.20
CA VAL A 274 -3.15 35.36 5.62
C VAL A 274 -2.76 33.99 5.05
N PRO A 275 -2.43 33.00 5.90
CA PRO A 275 -1.96 31.68 5.47
C PRO A 275 -3.06 30.84 4.83
#